data_AF-A0A7W5FRR5-F1
#
_entry.id   AF-A0A7W5FRR5-F1
#
_cell.length_a   1.000
_cell.length_b   1.000
_cell.length_c   1.000
_cell.angle_alpha   90.00
_cell.angle_beta   90.00
_cell.angle_gamma   90.00
#
_symmetry.space_group_name_H-M   'P 1'
#
loop_
_entity.id
_entity.type
_entity.pdbx_description
1 polymer ?
#
loop_
_entity_poly.entity_id
_entity_poly.type
_entity_poly.pdbx_seq_one_letter_code
_entity_poly.pdbx_strand_id
1 'polypeptide(L)'
;MINNGLGLQKDKPLHAIKVSTSQTEAQSLLEEIRVAKQDWDNALRHFEYALGKDQIDYAIFAIEAAEKRYEMLLRKAKAMNIAWPRWNREGLG
;
A
#
# COMPACT_ATOMS: atom_id res chain seq x y z
N MET A 1 14.53 -4.76 65.52
CA MET A 1 15.15 -5.24 64.28
C MET A 1 14.43 -6.49 63.80
N ILE A 2 13.51 -6.39 62.82
CA ILE A 2 13.21 -7.44 61.84
C ILE A 2 12.74 -6.73 60.56
N ASN A 3 13.45 -6.94 59.45
CA ASN A 3 13.20 -6.38 58.13
C ASN A 3 12.09 -7.17 57.42
N ASN A 4 11.00 -6.51 57.03
CA ASN A 4 9.94 -7.10 56.21
C ASN A 4 10.14 -6.77 54.73
N GLY A 5 10.55 -7.79 53.98
CA GLY A 5 9.95 -8.17 52.69
C GLY A 5 10.03 -7.16 51.54
N LEU A 6 11.07 -7.33 50.71
CA LEU A 6 11.08 -6.90 49.31
C LEU A 6 9.97 -7.62 48.53
N GLY A 7 8.79 -6.99 48.43
CA GLY A 7 7.75 -7.35 47.48
C GLY A 7 8.10 -6.77 46.11
N LEU A 8 8.86 -7.52 45.31
CA LEU A 8 9.05 -7.26 43.88
C LEU A 8 7.68 -7.22 43.21
N GLN A 9 7.26 -6.02 42.80
CA GLN A 9 6.18 -5.84 41.83
C GLN A 9 6.63 -6.55 40.56
N LYS A 10 6.01 -7.70 40.25
CA LYS A 10 6.22 -8.35 38.96
C LYS A 10 5.30 -7.67 37.97
N ASP A 11 5.94 -6.91 37.11
CA ASP A 11 5.35 -6.09 36.07
C ASP A 11 4.33 -6.91 35.27
N LYS A 12 3.12 -6.38 35.23
CA LYS A 12 2.01 -6.80 34.37
C LYS A 12 2.55 -6.91 32.93
N PRO A 13 2.41 -8.05 32.23
CA PRO A 13 2.92 -8.13 30.87
C PRO A 13 2.23 -7.07 30.02
N LEU A 14 3.08 -6.19 29.48
CA LEU A 14 2.77 -5.04 28.66
C LEU A 14 1.84 -5.45 27.52
N HIS A 15 0.81 -4.63 27.32
CA HIS A 15 -0.12 -4.67 26.21
C HIS A 15 0.50 -5.28 24.94
N ALA A 16 0.10 -6.51 24.60
CA ALA A 16 0.17 -6.97 23.23
C ALA A 16 -0.67 -5.97 22.43
N ILE A 17 0.01 -5.03 21.76
CA ILE A 17 -0.58 -4.09 20.83
C ILE A 17 -1.25 -4.97 19.77
N LYS A 18 -2.55 -5.16 19.88
CA LYS A 18 -3.38 -5.55 18.73
C LYS A 18 -3.29 -4.36 17.78
N VAL A 19 -2.22 -4.31 16.98
CA VAL A 19 -2.28 -3.62 15.70
C VAL A 19 -3.43 -4.31 15.00
N SER A 20 -4.59 -3.66 14.97
CA SER A 20 -5.81 -4.23 14.42
C SER A 20 -5.48 -4.62 12.99
N THR A 21 -5.60 -5.90 12.65
CA THR A 21 -5.27 -6.48 11.35
C THR A 21 -5.76 -5.63 10.16
N SER A 22 -6.92 -4.98 10.33
CA SER A 22 -7.51 -4.03 9.38
C SER A 22 -6.64 -2.81 9.03
N GLN A 23 -5.84 -2.28 9.97
CA GLN A 23 -4.95 -1.14 9.71
C GLN A 23 -3.76 -1.57 8.84
N THR A 24 -3.23 -2.77 9.08
CA THR A 24 -2.15 -3.35 8.27
C THR A 24 -2.64 -3.69 6.85
N GLU A 25 -3.85 -4.22 6.71
CA GLU A 25 -4.47 -4.51 5.41
C GLU A 25 -4.70 -3.23 4.60
N ALA A 26 -5.18 -2.15 5.25
CA ALA A 26 -5.36 -0.86 4.58
C ALA A 26 -4.03 -0.28 4.10
N GLN A 27 -2.96 -0.38 4.90
CA GLN A 27 -1.62 0.05 4.51
C GLN A 27 -1.07 -0.77 3.34
N SER A 28 -1.22 -2.10 3.37
CA SER A 28 -0.83 -2.97 2.27
C SER A 28 -1.55 -2.60 0.97
N LEU A 29 -2.86 -2.37 1.04
CA LEU A 29 -3.65 -1.99 -0.14
C LEU A 29 -3.22 -0.62 -0.69
N LEU A 30 -2.94 0.36 0.17
CA LEU A 30 -2.43 1.66 -0.27
C LEU A 30 -1.05 1.54 -0.95
N GLU A 31 -0.18 0.66 -0.45
CA GLU A 31 1.11 0.41 -1.09
C GLU A 31 0.95 -0.31 -2.43
N GLU A 32 0.04 -1.29 -2.52
CA GLU A 32 -0.29 -1.95 -3.79
C GLU A 32 -0.81 -0.96 -4.83
N ILE A 33 -1.65 0.01 -4.42
CA ILE A 33 -2.14 1.09 -5.28
C ILE A 33 -0.99 1.96 -5.77
N ARG A 34 -0.07 2.35 -4.87
CA ARG A 34 1.11 3.15 -5.21
C ARG A 34 2.00 2.42 -6.23
N VAL A 35 2.25 1.13 -6.01
CA VAL A 35 3.03 0.29 -6.92
C VAL A 35 2.34 0.16 -8.27
N ALA A 36 1.04 -0.13 -8.31
CA ALA A 36 0.30 -0.24 -9.57
C ALA A 36 0.31 1.06 -10.38
N LYS A 37 0.24 2.22 -9.71
CA LYS A 37 0.40 3.52 -10.38
C LYS A 37 1.80 3.71 -10.94
N GLN A 38 2.82 3.37 -10.17
CA GLN A 38 4.21 3.43 -10.62
C GLN A 38 4.48 2.51 -11.82
N ASP A 39 3.92 1.29 -11.81
CA ASP A 39 3.99 0.35 -12.93
C ASP A 39 3.34 0.95 -14.19
N TRP A 40 2.19 1.59 -14.04
CA TRP A 40 1.51 2.25 -15.16
C TRP A 40 2.34 3.40 -15.73
N ASP A 41 2.87 4.29 -14.89
CA ASP A 41 3.72 5.39 -15.32
C ASP A 41 5.02 4.88 -15.99
N ASN A 42 5.57 3.76 -15.50
CA ASN A 42 6.72 3.11 -16.12
C ASN A 42 6.38 2.51 -17.49
N ALA A 43 5.23 1.86 -17.64
CA ALA A 43 4.80 1.28 -18.91
C ALA A 43 4.55 2.37 -19.96
N LEU A 44 3.95 3.51 -19.57
CA LEU A 44 3.80 4.69 -20.42
C LEU A 44 5.16 5.22 -20.88
N ARG A 45 6.12 5.39 -19.98
CA ARG A 45 7.50 5.76 -20.34
C ARG A 45 8.13 4.73 -21.27
N HIS A 46 7.91 3.44 -21.04
CA HIS A 46 8.45 2.38 -21.89
C HIS A 46 7.91 2.48 -23.32
N PHE A 47 6.62 2.79 -23.47
CA PHE A 47 5.97 3.03 -24.76
C PHE A 47 6.59 4.22 -25.51
N GLU A 48 6.90 5.32 -24.81
CA GLU A 48 7.53 6.51 -25.41
C GLU A 48 8.87 6.22 -26.09
N TYR A 49 9.63 5.24 -25.58
CA TYR A 49 10.95 4.87 -26.11
C TYR A 49 10.93 3.56 -26.93
N ALA A 50 9.77 2.94 -27.14
CA ALA A 50 9.66 1.69 -27.89
C ALA A 50 9.87 1.93 -29.40
N LEU A 51 10.86 1.26 -30.00
CA LEU A 51 11.22 1.47 -31.41
C LEU A 51 10.81 0.31 -32.33
N GLY A 52 10.57 -0.88 -31.77
CA GLY A 52 10.23 -2.08 -32.52
C GLY A 52 8.80 -2.55 -32.25
N LYS A 53 8.19 -3.21 -33.25
CA LYS A 53 6.82 -3.75 -33.14
C LYS A 53 6.62 -4.55 -31.84
N ASP A 54 7.52 -5.47 -31.52
CA ASP A 54 7.39 -6.31 -30.33
C ASP A 54 7.52 -5.50 -29.03
N GLN A 55 8.32 -4.44 -29.03
CA GLN A 55 8.45 -3.53 -27.87
C GLN A 55 7.19 -2.67 -27.69
N ILE A 56 6.60 -2.22 -28.79
CA ILE A 56 5.34 -1.47 -28.81
C ILE A 56 4.21 -2.36 -28.30
N ASP A 57 4.09 -3.58 -28.84
CA ASP A 57 3.06 -4.55 -28.42
C ASP A 57 3.21 -4.89 -26.93
N TYR A 58 4.44 -5.11 -26.45
CA TYR A 58 4.72 -5.34 -25.03
C TYR A 58 4.32 -4.13 -24.18
N ALA A 59 4.68 -2.92 -24.58
CA ALA A 59 4.39 -1.71 -23.82
C ALA A 59 2.87 -1.44 -23.75
N ILE A 60 2.12 -1.65 -24.83
CA ILE A 60 0.66 -1.56 -24.84
C ILE A 60 0.06 -2.56 -23.85
N PHE A 61 0.47 -3.83 -23.92
CA PHE A 61 0.00 -4.85 -22.99
C PHE A 61 0.29 -4.48 -21.53
N ALA A 62 1.50 -3.99 -21.25
CA ALA A 62 1.90 -3.58 -19.90
C ALA A 62 1.08 -2.38 -19.38
N ILE A 63 0.81 -1.39 -20.25
CA ILE A 63 -0.05 -0.24 -19.92
C ILE A 63 -1.45 -0.72 -19.52
N GLU A 64 -2.10 -1.51 -20.38
CA GLU A 64 -3.45 -1.99 -20.11
C GLU A 64 -3.54 -2.83 -18.84
N ALA A 65 -2.54 -3.69 -18.60
CA ALA A 65 -2.51 -4.54 -17.42
C ALA A 65 -2.33 -3.70 -16.13
N ALA A 66 -1.43 -2.72 -16.14
CA ALA A 66 -1.18 -1.84 -15.00
C ALA A 66 -2.39 -0.94 -14.70
N GLU A 67 -3.03 -0.37 -15.73
CA GLU A 67 -4.25 0.43 -15.61
C GLU A 67 -5.39 -0.40 -14.99
N LYS A 68 -5.70 -1.57 -15.55
CA LYS A 68 -6.77 -2.46 -15.04
C LYS A 68 -6.51 -2.86 -13.59
N ARG A 69 -5.25 -3.14 -13.23
CA ARG A 69 -4.85 -3.45 -11.85
C ARG A 69 -5.04 -2.26 -10.93
N TYR A 70 -4.57 -1.08 -11.33
CA TYR A 70 -4.69 0.15 -10.55
C TYR A 70 -6.16 0.46 -10.25
N GLU A 71 -7.03 0.47 -11.26
CA GLU A 71 -8.46 0.71 -11.07
C GLU A 71 -9.13 -0.31 -10.15
N MET A 72 -8.80 -1.59 -10.30
CA MET A 72 -9.33 -2.65 -9.43
C MET A 72 -8.99 -2.38 -7.96
N LEU A 73 -7.74 -1.98 -7.69
CA LEU A 73 -7.28 -1.67 -6.34
C LEU A 73 -7.95 -0.39 -5.80
N LEU A 74 -8.16 0.63 -6.64
CA LEU A 74 -8.95 1.82 -6.27
C LEU A 74 -10.38 1.47 -5.87
N ARG A 75 -11.05 0.61 -6.64
CA ARG A 75 -12.40 0.12 -6.33
C ARG A 75 -12.42 -0.63 -4.99
N LYS A 76 -11.41 -1.47 -4.73
CA LYS A 76 -11.25 -2.19 -3.45
C LYS A 76 -11.06 -1.23 -2.28
N ALA A 77 -10.19 -0.22 -2.41
CA ALA A 77 -9.96 0.77 -1.36
C ALA A 77 -11.22 1.61 -1.06
N LYS A 78 -11.97 1.97 -2.10
CA LYS A 78 -13.27 2.64 -1.96
C LYS A 78 -14.29 1.77 -1.21
N ALA A 79 -14.37 0.48 -1.54
CA ALA A 79 -15.27 -0.46 -0.86
C ALA A 79 -14.90 -0.67 0.62
N MET A 80 -13.61 -0.58 0.96
CA MET A 80 -13.10 -0.67 2.33
C MET A 80 -13.15 0.67 3.10
N ASN A 81 -13.63 1.75 2.47
CA ASN A 81 -13.68 3.10 3.03
C ASN A 81 -12.32 3.59 3.59
N ILE A 82 -11.23 3.23 2.90
CA ILE A 82 -9.88 3.60 3.32
C ILE A 82 -9.68 5.10 3.12
N ALA A 83 -9.24 5.78 4.18
CA ALA A 83 -8.84 7.17 4.09
C ALA A 83 -7.54 7.30 3.28
N TRP A 84 -7.57 8.14 2.26
CA TRP A 84 -6.37 8.46 1.48
C TRP A 84 -5.35 9.21 2.34
N PRO A 85 -4.06 8.87 2.24
CA PRO A 85 -3.02 9.69 2.84
C PRO A 85 -3.05 11.12 2.30
N ARG A 86 -2.63 12.07 3.13
CA ARG A 86 -2.78 13.50 2.86
C ARG A 86 -2.11 14.00 1.57
N TRP A 87 -1.08 13.31 1.07
CA TRP A 87 -0.39 13.66 -0.18
C TRP A 87 -1.18 13.36 -1.47
N ASN A 88 -2.32 12.65 -1.38
CA ASN A 88 -3.12 12.27 -2.55
C ASN A 88 -4.14 13.34 -3.02
N ARG A 89 -4.15 14.53 -2.41
CA ARG A 89 -5.10 15.61 -2.77
C ARG A 89 -4.69 16.47 -3.97
N GLU A 90 -3.47 16.32 -4.48
CA GLU A 90 -2.94 17.20 -5.54
C GLU A 90 -2.92 16.57 -6.94
N GLY A 91 -3.32 15.29 -7.09
CA GLY A 91 -3.15 14.53 -8.34
C GLY A 91 -4.42 14.06 -9.05
N LEU A 92 -5.61 14.50 -8.64
CA LEU A 92 -6.90 14.12 -9.24
C LEU A 92 -7.80 15.33 -9.53
N GLY A 93 -7.20 16.48 -9.83
CA GLY A 93 -7.89 17.68 -10.30
C GLY A 93 -7.83 17.81 -11.82
#